data_AF-X1V7V0-F1
#
_entry.id   AF-X1V7V0-F1
#
_cell.length_a   1.000
_cell.length_b   1.000
_cell.length_c   1.000
_cell.angle_alpha   90.00
_cell.angle_beta   90.00
_cell.angle_gamma   90.00
#
_symmetry.space_group_name_H-M   'P 1'
#
loop_
_entity.id
_entity.type
_entity.pdbx_description
1 polymer ?
#
loop_
_entity_poly.entity_id
_entity_poly.type
_entity_poly.pdbx_seq_one_letter_code
_entity_poly.pdbx_strand_id
1 'polypeptide(L)'
;AAAKVPVKSVSEITGFPEILDGRVKTLHPMVHGGILANRKVAAHMEELAKHNIGEINLVAVNLYPFVQTVSKEGVSLDEALENIDIGGPTMIRASAKNFPSVIVVVDPADYPLVLEKLKGGGLDSLERKRLAQKAFQHVAVYDTAISQYLRKDMEGFPEDMTVALKKRYGLRYGENPHQQAAFYAEPTVGEAAETGITWAEQLGGKALSFNNILDADAAWGAVTDFAASTVAVIKHTNPCGLASYDDIAEAYRRAFSGDS
;
A
#
# COMPACT_ATOMS: atom_id res chain seq x y z
N ALA A 1 6.43 -0.75 -30.04
CA ALA A 1 7.05 0.41 -30.70
C ALA A 1 7.28 1.49 -29.65
N ALA A 2 8.48 2.07 -29.54
CA ALA A 2 8.75 3.15 -28.58
C ALA A 2 7.95 4.41 -28.95
N ALA A 3 7.39 5.12 -27.97
CA ALA A 3 6.43 6.22 -28.16
C ALA A 3 6.99 7.50 -28.83
N LYS A 4 8.27 7.52 -29.26
CA LYS A 4 8.96 8.64 -29.93
C LYS A 4 8.85 10.00 -29.21
N VAL A 5 8.65 9.99 -27.89
CA VAL A 5 8.70 11.21 -27.07
C VAL A 5 10.17 11.55 -26.79
N PRO A 6 10.62 12.81 -26.97
CA PRO A 6 11.96 13.22 -26.59
C PRO A 6 12.18 13.05 -25.07
N VAL A 7 13.27 12.40 -24.69
CA VAL A 7 13.63 12.15 -23.28
C VAL A 7 15.10 12.50 -23.10
N LYS A 8 15.42 13.11 -21.94
CA LYS A 8 16.80 13.25 -21.45
C LYS A 8 17.02 12.24 -20.35
N SER A 9 18.14 11.53 -20.39
CA SER A 9 18.54 10.62 -19.31
C SER A 9 18.93 11.38 -18.05
N VAL A 10 18.94 10.69 -16.91
CA VAL A 10 19.41 11.29 -15.64
C VAL A 10 20.89 11.65 -15.73
N SER A 11 21.73 10.83 -16.38
CA SER A 11 23.14 11.13 -16.60
C SER A 11 23.38 12.39 -17.45
N GLU A 12 22.51 12.69 -18.42
CA GLU A 12 22.57 13.96 -19.15
C GLU A 12 22.26 15.17 -18.26
N ILE A 13 21.41 15.00 -17.24
CA ILE A 13 21.05 16.06 -16.29
C ILE A 13 22.13 16.23 -15.23
N THR A 14 22.68 15.14 -14.71
CA THR A 14 23.65 15.16 -13.61
C THR A 14 25.08 15.37 -14.08
N GLY A 15 25.39 15.02 -15.34
CA GLY A 15 26.76 14.92 -15.84
C GLY A 15 27.55 13.77 -15.22
N PHE A 16 26.89 12.87 -14.47
CA PHE A 16 27.52 11.77 -13.74
C PHE A 16 27.16 10.42 -14.36
N PRO A 17 28.14 9.53 -14.62
CA PRO A 17 27.87 8.23 -15.22
C PRO A 17 27.09 7.32 -14.26
N GLU A 18 26.43 6.32 -14.82
CA GLU A 18 25.83 5.25 -14.02
C GLU A 18 26.94 4.38 -13.41
N ILE A 19 26.91 4.21 -12.09
CA ILE A 19 27.85 3.37 -11.32
C ILE A 19 27.07 2.49 -10.35
N LEU A 20 27.73 1.44 -9.82
CA LEU A 20 27.15 0.52 -8.82
C LEU A 20 25.79 -0.03 -9.30
N ASP A 21 25.73 -0.45 -10.56
CA ASP A 21 24.52 -0.99 -11.20
C ASP A 21 23.29 -0.07 -11.08
N GLY A 22 23.54 1.25 -11.07
CA GLY A 22 22.50 2.26 -11.03
C GLY A 22 21.95 2.62 -9.65
N ARG A 23 22.50 2.06 -8.57
CA ARG A 23 22.03 2.26 -7.18
C ARG A 23 21.99 3.73 -6.73
N VAL A 24 22.87 4.57 -7.27
CA VAL A 24 23.01 5.98 -6.86
C VAL A 24 22.63 6.97 -7.95
N LYS A 25 22.05 6.51 -9.07
CA LYS A 25 21.89 7.32 -10.29
C LYS A 25 21.06 8.60 -10.10
N THR A 26 20.05 8.57 -9.22
CA THR A 26 19.18 9.73 -8.93
C THR A 26 19.57 10.49 -7.66
N LEU A 27 20.49 9.96 -6.85
CA LEU A 27 20.92 10.53 -5.57
C LEU A 27 21.93 11.67 -5.80
N HIS A 28 21.49 12.70 -6.52
CA HIS A 28 22.35 13.79 -6.98
C HIS A 28 21.72 15.17 -6.73
N PRO A 29 22.52 16.21 -6.36
CA PRO A 29 22.01 17.56 -6.13
C PRO A 29 21.31 18.18 -7.36
N MET A 30 21.73 17.85 -8.58
CA MET A 30 21.04 18.31 -9.81
C MET A 30 19.58 17.83 -9.89
N VAL A 31 19.27 16.68 -9.30
CA VAL A 31 17.91 16.15 -9.22
C VAL A 31 17.21 16.69 -7.98
N HIS A 32 17.80 16.50 -6.80
CA HIS A 32 17.14 16.86 -5.54
C HIS A 32 17.06 18.36 -5.30
N GLY A 33 18.01 19.16 -5.79
CA GLY A 33 17.93 20.62 -5.78
C GLY A 33 16.76 21.13 -6.60
N GLY A 34 16.58 20.57 -7.82
CA GLY A 34 15.44 20.90 -8.68
C GLY A 34 14.09 20.53 -8.07
N ILE A 35 14.03 19.47 -7.25
CA ILE A 35 12.83 19.05 -6.52
C ILE A 35 12.61 19.88 -5.23
N LEU A 36 13.64 20.12 -4.43
CA LEU A 36 13.52 20.61 -3.05
C LEU A 36 13.61 22.12 -2.89
N ALA A 37 14.06 22.85 -3.91
CA ALA A 37 14.11 24.31 -3.84
C ALA A 37 12.72 24.90 -3.48
N ASN A 38 12.65 25.52 -2.31
CA ASN A 38 11.51 26.34 -1.92
C ASN A 38 11.47 27.62 -2.78
N ARG A 39 10.57 27.63 -3.76
CA ARG A 39 10.45 28.69 -4.76
C ARG A 39 9.97 30.04 -4.22
N LYS A 40 9.53 30.07 -2.97
CA LYS A 40 9.17 31.31 -2.27
C LYS A 40 10.37 32.00 -1.64
N VAL A 41 11.54 31.37 -1.63
CA VAL A 41 12.78 31.90 -1.05
C VAL A 41 13.72 32.29 -2.19
N ALA A 42 13.94 33.60 -2.37
CA ALA A 42 14.77 34.13 -3.45
C ALA A 42 16.19 33.54 -3.45
N ALA A 43 16.80 33.39 -2.27
CA ALA A 43 18.13 32.80 -2.12
C ALA A 43 18.23 31.37 -2.69
N HIS A 44 17.17 30.54 -2.55
CA HIS A 44 17.16 29.19 -3.13
C HIS A 44 17.15 29.25 -4.66
N MET A 45 16.42 30.21 -5.25
CA MET A 45 16.36 30.36 -6.70
C MET A 45 17.69 30.88 -7.27
N GLU A 46 18.37 31.76 -6.54
CA GLU A 46 19.72 32.22 -6.86
C GLU A 46 20.74 31.07 -6.81
N GLU A 47 20.65 30.19 -5.79
CA GLU A 47 21.48 28.99 -5.70
C GLU A 47 21.25 28.04 -6.87
N LEU A 48 19.99 27.77 -7.24
CA LEU A 48 19.68 26.95 -8.41
C LEU A 48 20.32 27.53 -9.68
N ALA A 49 20.16 28.84 -9.91
CA ALA A 49 20.74 29.51 -11.06
C ALA A 49 22.28 29.44 -11.06
N LYS A 50 22.92 29.73 -9.92
CA LYS A 50 24.38 29.68 -9.75
C LYS A 50 24.97 28.31 -10.08
N HIS A 51 24.25 27.25 -9.74
CA HIS A 51 24.68 25.87 -9.96
C HIS A 51 24.11 25.24 -11.23
N ASN A 52 23.42 26.02 -12.09
CA ASN A 52 22.77 25.55 -13.31
C ASN A 52 21.77 24.41 -13.09
N ILE A 53 21.08 24.40 -11.94
CA ILE A 53 20.09 23.39 -11.59
C ILE A 53 18.71 23.86 -12.08
N GLY A 54 18.05 23.05 -12.90
CA GLY A 54 16.69 23.30 -13.36
C GLY A 54 15.63 22.91 -12.32
N GLU A 55 14.49 23.60 -12.33
CA GLU A 55 13.33 23.20 -11.53
C GLU A 55 12.70 21.90 -12.02
N ILE A 56 12.25 21.06 -11.09
CA ILE A 56 11.41 19.88 -11.38
C ILE A 56 10.01 20.16 -10.84
N ASN A 57 9.02 20.24 -11.73
CA ASN A 57 7.62 20.57 -11.37
C ASN A 57 6.75 19.34 -11.09
N LEU A 58 7.11 18.19 -11.66
CA LEU A 58 6.35 16.95 -11.52
C LEU A 58 7.32 15.78 -11.41
N VAL A 59 7.04 14.90 -10.45
CA VAL A 59 7.77 13.65 -10.22
C VAL A 59 6.75 12.52 -10.23
N ALA A 60 6.78 11.70 -11.27
CA ALA A 60 5.99 10.49 -11.39
C ALA A 60 6.90 9.28 -11.17
N VAL A 61 6.84 8.69 -9.96
CA VAL A 61 7.69 7.58 -9.54
C VAL A 61 6.83 6.61 -8.74
N ASN A 62 6.75 5.37 -9.19
CA ASN A 62 6.22 4.27 -8.39
C ASN A 62 7.39 3.43 -7.87
N LEU A 63 7.18 2.76 -6.74
CA LEU A 63 8.15 1.80 -6.22
C LEU A 63 7.90 0.45 -6.85
N TYR A 64 8.98 -0.23 -7.24
CA TYR A 64 8.87 -1.63 -7.64
C TYR A 64 8.23 -2.40 -6.49
N PRO A 65 7.28 -3.31 -6.76
CA PRO A 65 6.56 -3.99 -5.71
C PRO A 65 7.48 -5.00 -5.01
N PHE A 66 8.27 -4.51 -4.04
CA PHE A 66 9.12 -5.32 -3.15
C PHE A 66 8.33 -6.51 -2.60
N VAL A 67 7.09 -6.24 -2.18
CA VAL A 67 6.09 -7.23 -1.78
C VAL A 67 5.93 -8.36 -2.81
N GLN A 68 5.72 -8.03 -4.09
CA GLN A 68 5.57 -9.04 -5.15
C GLN A 68 6.85 -9.81 -5.41
N THR A 69 8.03 -9.19 -5.25
CA THR A 69 9.30 -9.89 -5.37
C THR A 69 9.44 -10.90 -4.25
N VAL A 70 9.34 -10.48 -2.98
CA VAL A 70 9.59 -11.34 -1.81
C VAL A 70 8.45 -12.32 -1.49
N SER A 71 7.32 -12.22 -2.20
CA SER A 71 6.23 -13.21 -2.17
C SER A 71 6.46 -14.40 -3.09
N LYS A 72 7.47 -14.39 -3.96
CA LYS A 72 7.80 -15.55 -4.80
C LYS A 72 8.50 -16.63 -3.95
N GLU A 73 8.20 -17.88 -4.25
CA GLU A 73 8.89 -19.02 -3.65
C GLU A 73 10.40 -18.98 -3.94
N GLY A 74 11.22 -19.27 -2.92
CA GLY A 74 12.66 -19.46 -3.08
C GLY A 74 13.51 -18.18 -3.24
N VAL A 75 12.95 -16.99 -3.00
CA VAL A 75 13.71 -15.74 -3.06
C VAL A 75 14.72 -15.66 -1.93
N SER A 76 16.00 -15.54 -2.30
CA SER A 76 17.10 -15.37 -1.33
C SER A 76 17.07 -14.00 -0.67
N LEU A 77 17.69 -13.88 0.52
CA LEU A 77 17.89 -12.60 1.18
C LEU A 77 18.63 -11.61 0.28
N ASP A 78 19.68 -12.05 -0.41
CA ASP A 78 20.46 -11.22 -1.32
C ASP A 78 19.58 -10.65 -2.45
N GLU A 79 18.74 -11.49 -3.07
CA GLU A 79 17.80 -11.04 -4.10
C GLU A 79 16.78 -10.03 -3.54
N ALA A 80 16.28 -10.25 -2.32
CA ALA A 80 15.40 -9.28 -1.67
C ALA A 80 16.10 -7.94 -1.41
N LEU A 81 17.35 -7.96 -0.92
CA LEU A 81 18.15 -6.76 -0.67
C LEU A 81 18.44 -5.97 -1.94
N GLU A 82 18.70 -6.63 -3.08
CA GLU A 82 18.86 -5.96 -4.38
C GLU A 82 17.60 -5.22 -4.84
N ASN A 83 16.42 -5.65 -4.38
CA ASN A 83 15.14 -5.04 -4.73
C ASN A 83 14.71 -3.90 -3.80
N ILE A 84 15.54 -3.55 -2.79
CA ILE A 84 15.30 -2.39 -1.94
C ILE A 84 15.72 -1.11 -2.70
N ASP A 85 14.73 -0.31 -3.08
CA ASP A 85 14.92 0.95 -3.78
C ASP A 85 15.27 2.07 -2.78
N ILE A 86 16.37 2.77 -3.02
CA ILE A 86 16.80 3.95 -2.26
C ILE A 86 16.43 5.24 -2.99
N GLY A 87 16.60 5.26 -4.32
CA GLY A 87 16.40 6.44 -5.14
C GLY A 87 14.91 6.82 -5.24
N GLY A 88 14.04 5.85 -5.46
CA GLY A 88 12.59 6.02 -5.56
C GLY A 88 12.00 6.67 -4.32
N PRO A 89 12.13 6.08 -3.11
CA PRO A 89 11.59 6.66 -1.89
C PRO A 89 12.16 8.05 -1.59
N THR A 90 13.44 8.27 -1.89
CA THR A 90 14.08 9.59 -1.70
C THR A 90 13.45 10.65 -2.60
N MET A 91 13.25 10.38 -3.88
CA MET A 91 12.58 11.30 -4.81
C MET A 91 11.11 11.53 -4.45
N ILE A 92 10.39 10.47 -4.05
CA ILE A 92 8.99 10.56 -3.62
C ILE A 92 8.87 11.46 -2.38
N ARG A 93 9.68 11.22 -1.35
CA ARG A 93 9.68 12.01 -0.11
C ARG A 93 10.09 13.46 -0.37
N ALA A 94 11.10 13.69 -1.21
CA ALA A 94 11.53 15.04 -1.58
C ALA A 94 10.41 15.82 -2.27
N SER A 95 9.72 15.18 -3.21
CA SER A 95 8.62 15.78 -3.97
C SER A 95 7.40 16.03 -3.09
N ALA A 96 7.05 15.06 -2.23
CA ALA A 96 5.96 15.18 -1.28
C ALA A 96 6.22 16.27 -0.22
N LYS A 97 7.46 16.42 0.26
CA LYS A 97 7.86 17.53 1.13
C LYS A 97 7.65 18.88 0.44
N ASN A 98 8.02 18.99 -0.83
CA ASN A 98 7.90 20.23 -1.60
C ASN A 98 6.59 20.31 -2.42
N PHE A 99 5.51 19.69 -1.95
CA PHE A 99 4.19 19.71 -2.61
C PHE A 99 3.62 21.11 -2.92
N PRO A 100 4.00 22.21 -2.23
CA PRO A 100 3.55 23.54 -2.65
C PRO A 100 4.01 23.89 -4.07
N SER A 101 5.12 23.31 -4.54
CA SER A 101 5.75 23.61 -5.84
C SER A 101 5.89 22.41 -6.77
N VAL A 102 5.84 21.18 -6.25
CA VAL A 102 6.03 19.94 -7.02
C VAL A 102 4.79 19.05 -6.95
N ILE A 103 4.38 18.52 -8.10
CA ILE A 103 3.34 17.49 -8.18
C ILE A 103 4.01 16.13 -8.06
N VAL A 104 3.69 15.35 -7.03
CA VAL A 104 4.18 13.98 -6.88
C VAL A 104 3.08 12.99 -7.30
N VAL A 105 3.42 11.99 -8.10
CA VAL A 105 2.49 10.93 -8.50
C VAL A 105 3.15 9.57 -8.28
N VAL A 106 2.53 8.74 -7.44
CA VAL A 106 3.05 7.40 -7.07
C VAL A 106 2.22 6.25 -7.61
N ASP A 107 1.09 6.55 -8.24
CA ASP A 107 0.11 5.56 -8.70
C ASP A 107 -0.38 5.95 -10.11
N PRO A 108 -0.21 5.07 -11.11
CA PRO A 108 -0.70 5.31 -12.46
C PRO A 108 -2.20 5.61 -12.55
N ALA A 109 -3.01 5.15 -11.58
CA ALA A 109 -4.43 5.45 -11.54
C ALA A 109 -4.73 6.96 -11.40
N ASP A 110 -3.77 7.75 -10.92
CA ASP A 110 -3.92 9.21 -10.78
C ASP A 110 -3.59 9.96 -12.08
N TYR A 111 -2.98 9.32 -13.08
CA TYR A 111 -2.56 9.98 -14.33
C TYR A 111 -3.70 10.70 -15.06
N PRO A 112 -4.90 10.11 -15.26
CA PRO A 112 -5.98 10.80 -15.97
C PRO A 112 -6.39 12.11 -15.30
N LEU A 113 -6.57 12.10 -13.97
CA LEU A 113 -6.94 13.27 -13.18
C LEU A 113 -5.83 14.34 -13.23
N VAL A 114 -4.57 13.94 -13.05
CA VAL A 114 -3.43 14.87 -13.08
C VAL A 114 -3.31 15.52 -14.46
N LEU A 115 -3.44 14.74 -15.53
CA LEU A 115 -3.39 15.25 -16.91
C LEU A 115 -4.54 16.22 -17.21
N GLU A 116 -5.75 15.92 -16.75
CA GLU A 116 -6.90 16.82 -16.87
C GLU A 116 -6.60 18.16 -16.19
N LYS A 117 -6.13 18.12 -14.94
CA LYS A 117 -5.81 19.32 -14.16
C LYS A 117 -4.68 20.13 -14.78
N LEU A 118 -3.65 19.48 -15.31
CA LEU A 118 -2.56 20.16 -16.01
C LEU A 118 -3.03 20.89 -17.27
N LYS A 119 -3.99 20.35 -18.01
CA LYS A 119 -4.63 21.05 -19.15
C LYS A 119 -5.48 22.24 -18.70
N GLY A 120 -6.06 22.17 -17.50
CA GLY A 120 -6.95 23.18 -16.92
C GLY A 120 -6.27 24.28 -16.09
N GLY A 121 -4.95 24.42 -16.13
CA GLY A 121 -4.21 25.46 -15.39
C GLY A 121 -3.40 24.94 -14.19
N GLY A 122 -3.34 23.63 -14.00
CA GLY A 122 -2.58 22.97 -12.94
C GLY A 122 -3.45 22.51 -11.77
N LEU A 123 -2.83 21.80 -10.83
CA LEU A 123 -3.48 21.35 -9.60
C LEU A 123 -3.52 22.51 -8.60
N ASP A 124 -4.53 22.55 -7.74
CA ASP A 124 -4.55 23.47 -6.60
C ASP A 124 -3.68 22.96 -5.42
N SER A 125 -3.58 23.76 -4.36
CA SER A 125 -2.78 23.41 -3.17
C SER A 125 -3.31 22.19 -2.42
N LEU A 126 -4.65 22.02 -2.35
CA LEU A 126 -5.29 20.91 -1.67
C LEU A 126 -5.08 19.61 -2.44
N GLU A 127 -5.18 19.65 -3.77
CA GLU A 127 -4.92 18.53 -4.67
C GLU A 127 -3.46 18.07 -4.57
N ARG A 128 -2.49 19.00 -4.61
CA ARG A 128 -1.07 18.66 -4.39
C ARG A 128 -0.82 18.09 -3.00
N LYS A 129 -1.47 18.64 -1.97
CA LYS A 129 -1.37 18.12 -0.59
C LYS A 129 -1.92 16.69 -0.48
N ARG A 130 -3.02 16.37 -1.17
CA ARG A 130 -3.58 15.00 -1.21
C ARG A 130 -2.61 14.02 -1.87
N LEU A 131 -2.01 14.41 -3.00
CA LEU A 131 -0.99 13.60 -3.66
C LEU A 131 0.25 13.40 -2.78
N ALA A 132 0.69 14.44 -2.06
CA ALA A 132 1.79 14.33 -1.11
C ALA A 132 1.49 13.41 0.08
N GLN A 133 0.28 13.48 0.63
CA GLN A 133 -0.16 12.55 1.68
C GLN A 133 -0.17 11.11 1.15
N LYS A 134 -0.70 10.87 -0.06
CA LYS A 134 -0.68 9.56 -0.72
C LYS A 134 0.77 9.08 -0.93
N ALA A 135 1.67 9.96 -1.34
CA ALA A 135 3.08 9.66 -1.53
C ALA A 135 3.80 9.24 -0.24
N PHE A 136 3.60 9.96 0.87
CA PHE A 136 4.14 9.54 2.17
C PHE A 136 3.56 8.22 2.65
N GLN A 137 2.25 7.99 2.45
CA GLN A 137 1.62 6.71 2.77
C GLN A 137 2.22 5.57 1.94
N HIS A 138 2.47 5.80 0.65
CA HIS A 138 3.07 4.81 -0.24
C HIS A 138 4.46 4.37 0.25
N VAL A 139 5.30 5.32 0.68
CA VAL A 139 6.62 5.02 1.26
C VAL A 139 6.49 4.32 2.62
N ALA A 140 5.57 4.73 3.49
CA ALA A 140 5.37 4.09 4.79
C ALA A 140 4.93 2.61 4.66
N VAL A 141 4.08 2.30 3.68
CA VAL A 141 3.69 0.91 3.36
C VAL A 141 4.91 0.12 2.85
N TYR A 142 5.71 0.73 1.99
CA TYR A 142 6.94 0.12 1.46
C TYR A 142 7.94 -0.22 2.56
N ASP A 143 8.23 0.74 3.45
CA ASP A 143 9.18 0.56 4.56
C ASP A 143 8.66 -0.48 5.57
N THR A 144 7.34 -0.54 5.80
CA THR A 144 6.72 -1.59 6.63
C THR A 144 6.94 -2.97 6.04
N ALA A 145 6.77 -3.13 4.72
CA ALA A 145 6.99 -4.42 4.06
C ALA A 145 8.45 -4.89 4.16
N ILE A 146 9.42 -3.98 4.02
CA ILE A 146 10.85 -4.27 4.20
C ILE A 146 11.12 -4.71 5.64
N SER A 147 10.63 -3.93 6.62
CA SER A 147 10.80 -4.24 8.04
C SER A 147 10.23 -5.62 8.41
N GLN A 148 9.02 -5.93 7.95
CA GLN A 148 8.39 -7.23 8.15
C GLN A 148 9.19 -8.37 7.49
N TYR A 149 9.71 -8.18 6.27
CA TYR A 149 10.53 -9.17 5.59
C TYR A 149 11.82 -9.48 6.35
N LEU A 150 12.58 -8.46 6.75
CA LEU A 150 13.85 -8.60 7.47
C LEU A 150 13.71 -9.26 8.84
N ARG A 151 12.49 -9.29 9.37
CA ARG A 151 12.17 -9.84 10.69
C ARG A 151 11.70 -11.30 10.66
N LYS A 152 11.44 -11.88 9.49
CA LYS A 152 10.82 -13.22 9.36
C LYS A 152 11.49 -14.32 10.18
N ASP A 153 12.82 -14.27 10.33
CA ASP A 153 13.60 -15.27 11.06
C ASP A 153 13.92 -14.88 12.51
N MET A 154 13.31 -13.82 13.05
CA MET A 154 13.52 -13.36 14.42
C MET A 154 12.42 -13.89 15.35
N GLU A 155 12.84 -14.45 16.49
CA GLU A 155 11.90 -14.92 17.52
C GLU A 155 11.29 -13.76 18.33
N GLY A 156 10.09 -13.99 18.90
CA GLY A 156 9.41 -13.06 19.82
C GLY A 156 8.61 -11.94 19.14
N PHE A 157 8.14 -10.98 19.94
CA PHE A 157 7.46 -9.75 19.48
C PHE A 157 8.47 -8.59 19.40
N PRO A 158 8.32 -7.65 18.44
CA PRO A 158 9.28 -6.58 18.27
C PRO A 158 9.05 -5.51 19.35
N GLU A 159 10.09 -4.73 19.63
CA GLU A 159 9.91 -3.49 20.41
C GLU A 159 9.04 -2.49 19.66
N ASP A 160 9.25 -2.36 18.34
CA ASP A 160 8.48 -1.49 17.44
C ASP A 160 7.77 -2.29 16.34
N MET A 161 6.46 -2.09 16.20
CA MET A 161 5.65 -2.74 15.16
C MET A 161 4.91 -1.70 14.31
N THR A 162 5.09 -1.79 12.99
CA THR A 162 4.29 -1.04 12.02
C THR A 162 3.30 -1.95 11.31
N VAL A 163 2.04 -1.52 11.25
CA VAL A 163 0.96 -2.25 10.56
C VAL A 163 0.47 -1.39 9.40
N ALA A 164 0.76 -1.84 8.19
CA ALA A 164 0.33 -1.17 6.97
C ALA A 164 -1.04 -1.71 6.54
N LEU A 165 -2.03 -0.82 6.42
CA LEU A 165 -3.39 -1.21 6.05
C LEU A 165 -3.85 -0.46 4.80
N LYS A 166 -4.45 -1.19 3.86
CA LYS A 166 -5.08 -0.62 2.67
C LYS A 166 -6.59 -0.82 2.76
N LYS A 167 -7.34 0.27 2.59
CA LYS A 167 -8.81 0.20 2.56
C LYS A 167 -9.25 -0.66 1.38
N ARG A 168 -10.09 -1.67 1.63
CA ARG A 168 -10.76 -2.44 0.58
C ARG A 168 -12.08 -1.80 0.20
N TYR A 169 -12.91 -1.46 1.19
CA TYR A 169 -14.20 -0.83 0.96
C TYR A 169 -14.71 -0.08 2.22
N GLY A 170 -15.68 0.81 2.03
CA GLY A 170 -16.41 1.44 3.14
C GLY A 170 -17.55 0.56 3.62
N LEU A 171 -17.93 0.69 4.90
CA LEU A 171 -19.10 0.02 5.47
C LEU A 171 -20.22 1.05 5.66
N ARG A 172 -21.47 0.57 5.70
CA ARG A 172 -22.64 1.44 5.85
C ARG A 172 -22.64 2.17 7.20
N TYR A 173 -22.23 1.47 8.25
CA TYR A 173 -22.03 1.94 9.61
C TYR A 173 -21.14 0.92 10.35
N GLY A 174 -20.69 1.26 11.55
CA GLY A 174 -19.93 0.37 12.45
C GLY A 174 -20.83 -0.66 13.13
N GLU A 175 -20.57 -0.93 14.39
CA GLU A 175 -21.42 -1.84 15.17
C GLU A 175 -22.85 -1.29 15.33
N ASN A 176 -22.99 0.03 15.42
CA ASN A 176 -24.24 0.76 15.54
C ASN A 176 -24.42 1.82 14.43
N PRO A 177 -25.67 2.17 14.03
CA PRO A 177 -25.94 3.05 12.89
C PRO A 177 -25.31 4.45 12.90
N HIS A 178 -24.99 4.98 14.09
CA HIS A 178 -24.39 6.31 14.25
C HIS A 178 -22.85 6.30 14.10
N GLN A 179 -22.23 5.13 14.01
CA GLN A 179 -20.78 4.95 13.91
C GLN A 179 -20.37 4.79 12.44
N GLN A 180 -19.27 5.45 12.03
CA GLN A 180 -18.68 5.22 10.71
C GLN A 180 -17.74 4.00 10.75
N ALA A 181 -17.63 3.26 9.63
CA ALA A 181 -16.69 2.14 9.53
C ALA A 181 -16.19 1.91 8.10
N ALA A 182 -15.06 1.22 8.00
CA ALA A 182 -14.45 0.79 6.75
C ALA A 182 -13.66 -0.50 6.98
N PHE A 183 -13.55 -1.32 5.95
CA PHE A 183 -12.79 -2.56 5.97
C PHE A 183 -11.41 -2.34 5.34
N TYR A 184 -10.38 -2.70 6.08
CA TYR A 184 -8.98 -2.60 5.67
C TYR A 184 -8.35 -3.98 5.66
N ALA A 185 -7.35 -4.16 4.80
CA ALA A 185 -6.55 -5.38 4.73
C ALA A 185 -5.07 -5.02 4.71
N GLU A 186 -4.24 -5.88 5.29
CA GLU A 186 -2.79 -5.77 5.17
C GLU A 186 -2.37 -6.15 3.74
N PRO A 187 -1.44 -5.39 3.11
CA PRO A 187 -0.78 -5.86 1.91
C PRO A 187 0.16 -7.02 2.31
N THR A 188 -0.18 -8.24 1.90
CA THR A 188 0.52 -9.47 2.28
C THR A 188 1.95 -9.53 1.75
N VAL A 189 2.91 -9.81 2.62
CA VAL A 189 4.34 -10.03 2.30
C VAL A 189 4.68 -11.51 2.50
N GLY A 190 5.11 -12.23 1.46
CA GLY A 190 5.37 -13.68 1.51
C GLY A 190 4.27 -14.54 0.87
N GLU A 191 4.20 -15.82 1.23
CA GLU A 191 3.18 -16.76 0.73
C GLU A 191 1.78 -16.26 1.08
N ALA A 192 0.97 -16.05 0.05
CA ALA A 192 -0.39 -15.58 0.21
C ALA A 192 -1.26 -16.71 0.79
N ALA A 193 -1.60 -16.62 2.07
CA ALA A 193 -2.79 -17.28 2.57
C ALA A 193 -3.99 -16.38 2.23
N GLU A 194 -4.55 -16.55 1.03
CA GLU A 194 -5.85 -15.97 0.66
C GLU A 194 -6.99 -16.67 1.43
N THR A 195 -6.91 -16.65 2.76
CA THR A 195 -7.81 -17.38 3.66
C THR A 195 -8.54 -16.41 4.58
N GLY A 196 -9.70 -16.83 5.08
CA GLY A 196 -10.50 -16.04 6.02
C GLY A 196 -11.33 -14.94 5.37
N ILE A 197 -12.04 -14.19 6.21
CA ILE A 197 -13.07 -13.24 5.75
C ILE A 197 -12.49 -12.05 4.99
N THR A 198 -11.23 -11.70 5.22
CA THR A 198 -10.53 -10.62 4.52
C THR A 198 -10.49 -10.79 2.99
N TRP A 199 -10.44 -12.05 2.52
CA TRP A 199 -10.33 -12.41 1.12
C TRP A 199 -11.60 -13.08 0.56
N ALA A 200 -12.67 -13.16 1.35
CA ALA A 200 -13.92 -13.77 0.93
C ALA A 200 -14.56 -13.04 -0.27
N GLU A 201 -15.08 -13.82 -1.22
CA GLU A 201 -15.88 -13.32 -2.34
C GLU A 201 -17.38 -13.37 -1.98
N GLN A 202 -18.05 -12.22 -2.05
CA GLN A 202 -19.50 -12.16 -1.85
C GLN A 202 -20.24 -12.52 -3.15
N LEU A 203 -20.75 -13.75 -3.23
CA LEU A 203 -21.47 -14.26 -4.40
C LEU A 203 -22.93 -13.77 -4.51
N GLY A 204 -23.51 -13.22 -3.43
CA GLY A 204 -24.88 -12.74 -3.43
C GLY A 204 -25.29 -12.00 -2.15
N GLY A 205 -26.50 -11.45 -2.15
CA GLY A 205 -27.06 -10.72 -1.01
C GLY A 205 -26.71 -9.22 -1.00
N LYS A 206 -27.09 -8.54 0.08
CA LYS A 206 -26.75 -7.12 0.31
C LYS A 206 -25.32 -7.01 0.82
N ALA A 207 -24.68 -5.87 0.59
CA ALA A 207 -23.36 -5.57 1.16
C ALA A 207 -23.31 -5.88 2.67
N LEU A 208 -22.25 -6.56 3.11
CA LEU A 208 -22.06 -6.96 4.51
C LEU A 208 -22.00 -5.75 5.45
N SER A 209 -22.61 -5.87 6.62
CA SER A 209 -22.42 -4.92 7.72
C SER A 209 -21.16 -5.24 8.53
N PHE A 210 -20.75 -4.32 9.40
CA PHE A 210 -19.66 -4.54 10.36
C PHE A 210 -19.88 -5.81 11.20
N ASN A 211 -21.07 -5.98 11.76
CA ASN A 211 -21.39 -7.16 12.58
C ASN A 211 -21.43 -8.45 11.75
N ASN A 212 -21.85 -8.39 10.48
CA ASN A 212 -21.79 -9.58 9.62
C ASN A 212 -20.35 -10.03 9.37
N ILE A 213 -19.42 -9.09 9.22
CA ILE A 213 -18.00 -9.42 9.05
C ILE A 213 -17.45 -10.03 10.34
N LEU A 214 -17.77 -9.47 11.51
CA LEU A 214 -17.36 -10.04 12.81
C LEU A 214 -17.94 -11.43 13.05
N ASP A 215 -19.23 -11.64 12.81
CA ASP A 215 -19.88 -12.95 12.98
C ASP A 215 -19.33 -13.97 11.98
N ALA A 216 -19.06 -13.57 10.74
CA ALA A 216 -18.46 -14.44 9.73
C ALA A 216 -17.02 -14.81 10.11
N ASP A 217 -16.25 -13.89 10.67
CA ASP A 217 -14.87 -14.13 11.08
C ASP A 217 -14.81 -15.08 12.29
N ALA A 218 -15.68 -14.86 13.27
CA ALA A 218 -15.85 -15.77 14.39
C ALA A 218 -16.33 -17.17 13.95
N ALA A 219 -17.25 -17.25 12.99
CA ALA A 219 -17.72 -18.53 12.44
C ALA A 219 -16.60 -19.26 11.71
N TRP A 220 -15.83 -18.54 10.88
CA TRP A 220 -14.70 -19.08 10.14
C TRP A 220 -13.62 -19.61 11.09
N GLY A 221 -13.19 -18.79 12.05
CA GLY A 221 -12.19 -19.19 13.04
C GLY A 221 -12.62 -20.43 13.84
N ALA A 222 -13.89 -20.51 14.25
CA ALA A 222 -14.40 -21.65 14.99
C ALA A 222 -14.35 -22.95 14.19
N VAL A 223 -14.71 -22.94 12.91
CA VAL A 223 -14.73 -24.19 12.12
C VAL A 223 -13.33 -24.63 11.66
N THR A 224 -12.37 -23.71 11.52
CA THR A 224 -11.00 -24.04 11.08
C THR A 224 -10.18 -24.80 12.11
N ASP A 225 -10.61 -24.84 13.38
CA ASP A 225 -9.95 -25.60 14.45
C ASP A 225 -10.24 -27.11 14.38
N PHE A 226 -11.14 -27.55 13.49
CA PHE A 226 -11.59 -28.94 13.40
C PHE A 226 -11.17 -29.58 12.08
N ALA A 227 -10.55 -30.76 12.17
CA ALA A 227 -10.21 -31.56 10.98
C ALA A 227 -11.45 -32.21 10.32
N ALA A 228 -12.52 -32.44 11.08
CA ALA A 228 -13.77 -32.99 10.58
C ALA A 228 -14.67 -31.90 9.98
N SER A 229 -15.57 -32.28 9.06
CA SER A 229 -16.58 -31.36 8.52
C SER A 229 -17.43 -30.78 9.65
N THR A 230 -17.34 -29.45 9.83
CA THR A 230 -17.88 -28.75 11.01
C THR A 230 -18.71 -27.55 10.58
N VAL A 231 -19.83 -27.32 11.27
CA VAL A 231 -20.70 -26.16 11.10
C VAL A 231 -20.81 -25.41 12.42
N ALA A 232 -20.59 -24.10 12.38
CA ALA A 232 -20.81 -23.18 13.50
C ALA A 232 -21.93 -22.18 13.14
N VAL A 233 -22.84 -21.94 14.08
CA VAL A 233 -23.87 -20.90 14.00
C VAL A 233 -23.53 -19.83 15.02
N ILE A 234 -23.18 -18.63 14.54
CA ILE A 234 -22.74 -17.50 15.36
C ILE A 234 -23.81 -16.41 15.38
N LYS A 235 -23.98 -15.76 16.53
CA LYS A 235 -24.77 -14.56 16.70
C LYS A 235 -24.10 -13.62 17.69
N HIS A 236 -23.85 -12.37 17.29
CA HIS A 236 -23.16 -11.39 18.13
C HIS A 236 -21.85 -11.96 18.68
N THR A 237 -21.03 -12.53 17.79
CA THR A 237 -19.74 -13.19 18.05
C THR A 237 -19.78 -14.37 19.02
N ASN A 238 -20.97 -14.85 19.41
CA ASN A 238 -21.14 -15.99 20.30
C ASN A 238 -21.68 -17.21 19.55
N PRO A 239 -21.19 -18.43 19.84
CA PRO A 239 -21.72 -19.65 19.24
C PRO A 239 -23.07 -20.03 19.84
N CYS A 240 -24.11 -20.05 19.01
CA CYS A 240 -25.43 -20.60 19.34
C CYS A 240 -25.47 -22.12 19.11
N GLY A 241 -24.60 -22.63 18.24
CA GLY A 241 -24.47 -24.06 18.03
C GLY A 241 -23.27 -24.42 17.18
N LEU A 242 -22.74 -25.62 17.41
CA LEU A 242 -21.55 -26.16 16.78
C LEU A 242 -21.70 -27.67 16.66
N ALA A 243 -21.39 -28.23 15.49
CA ALA A 243 -21.43 -29.67 15.28
C ALA A 243 -20.44 -30.11 14.21
N SER A 244 -19.78 -31.25 14.46
CA SER A 244 -18.87 -31.91 13.52
C SER A 244 -19.40 -33.30 13.17
N TYR A 245 -19.66 -33.55 11.88
CA TYR A 245 -20.19 -34.81 11.35
C TYR A 245 -19.70 -35.03 9.92
N ASP A 246 -19.59 -36.29 9.50
CA ASP A 246 -19.15 -36.64 8.13
C ASP A 246 -20.07 -36.07 7.04
N ASP A 247 -21.39 -36.02 7.30
CA ASP A 247 -22.35 -35.33 6.44
C ASP A 247 -22.55 -33.88 6.89
N ILE A 248 -22.16 -32.93 6.04
CA ILE A 248 -22.27 -31.48 6.32
C ILE A 248 -23.72 -31.03 6.54
N ALA A 249 -24.69 -31.68 5.89
CA ALA A 249 -26.10 -31.34 6.06
C ALA A 249 -26.59 -31.75 7.46
N GLU A 250 -26.10 -32.88 7.99
CA GLU A 250 -26.35 -33.30 9.36
C GLU A 250 -25.64 -32.40 10.37
N ALA A 251 -24.37 -32.05 10.12
CA ALA A 251 -23.65 -31.06 10.93
C ALA A 251 -24.44 -29.74 11.04
N TYR A 252 -24.98 -29.25 9.91
CA TYR A 252 -25.83 -28.06 9.92
C TYR A 252 -27.09 -28.23 10.77
N ARG A 253 -27.86 -29.32 10.57
CA ARG A 253 -29.10 -29.56 11.34
C ARG A 253 -28.83 -29.62 12.83
N ARG A 254 -27.73 -30.24 13.24
CA ARG A 254 -27.31 -30.39 14.64
C ARG A 254 -26.86 -29.05 15.24
N ALA A 255 -26.01 -28.31 14.53
CA ALA A 255 -25.58 -26.98 14.95
C ALA A 255 -26.78 -26.03 15.08
N PHE A 256 -27.71 -26.06 14.12
CA PHE A 256 -28.94 -25.26 14.18
C PHE A 256 -29.80 -25.60 15.40
N SER A 257 -29.91 -26.88 15.78
CA SER A 257 -30.67 -27.31 16.96
C SER A 257 -30.00 -27.02 18.32
N GLY A 258 -28.80 -26.43 18.34
CA GLY A 258 -28.05 -26.17 19.57
C GLY A 258 -28.74 -25.15 20.49
N ASP A 259 -29.33 -24.11 19.90
CA ASP A 259 -30.07 -23.05 20.59
C ASP A 259 -31.13 -22.47 19.63
N SER A 260 -32.17 -23.29 19.38
CA SER A 260 -33.27 -23.02 18.44
C SER A 260 -34.60 -22.77 19.13
#